data_AF-A0A820IU46-F1
#
_entry.id   AF-A0A820IU46-F1
#
_cell.length_a   1.000
_cell.length_b   1.000
_cell.length_c   1.000
_cell.angle_alpha   90.00
_cell.angle_beta   90.00
_cell.angle_gamma   90.00
#
_symmetry.space_group_name_H-M   'P 1'
#
loop_
_entity.id
_entity.type
_entity.pdbx_description
1 polymer ?
#
loop_
_entity_poly.entity_id
_entity_poly.type
_entity_poly.pdbx_seq_one_letter_code
_entity_poly.pdbx_strand_id
1 'polypeptide(L)'
;EHIAINNKTTPNDISYILRPLNIKAKMILVMKPRQQEFKRPMFDIKVDLDEISLNINRDQYLDLLDLFEFQDYLSIKSKYIKYQIKNGIEKKSSRKK
;
A
#
# COMPACT_ATOMS: atom_id res chain seq x y z
N GLU A 1 -10.06 -2.70 23.58
CA GLU A 1 -10.36 -3.07 22.17
C GLU A 1 -11.69 -2.43 21.78
N HIS A 2 -11.69 -1.40 20.94
CA HIS A 2 -12.92 -0.76 20.45
C HIS A 2 -13.13 -1.16 18.99
N ILE A 3 -13.78 -2.29 18.79
CA ILE A 3 -14.32 -2.65 17.48
C ILE A 3 -15.62 -1.84 17.36
N ALA A 4 -15.74 -1.02 16.32
CA ALA A 4 -16.91 -0.22 16.02
C ALA A 4 -18.07 -1.11 15.52
N ILE A 5 -18.56 -1.97 16.41
CA ILE A 5 -19.86 -2.61 16.31
C ILE A 5 -20.73 -1.73 17.19
N ASN A 6 -21.62 -0.97 16.55
CA ASN A 6 -22.78 -0.22 17.09
C ASN A 6 -22.81 1.19 16.47
N ASN A 7 -23.91 1.49 15.77
CA ASN A 7 -24.23 2.72 15.03
C ASN A 7 -24.37 3.99 15.91
N LYS A 8 -23.53 4.17 16.93
CA LYS A 8 -23.55 5.32 17.87
C LYS A 8 -22.19 6.00 18.11
N THR A 9 -21.11 5.53 17.49
CA THR A 9 -19.73 6.03 17.76
C THR A 9 -18.91 6.27 16.50
N THR A 10 -19.52 6.51 15.35
CA THR A 10 -18.83 7.24 14.28
C THR A 10 -18.90 8.73 14.62
N PRO A 11 -17.78 9.44 14.78
CA PRO A 11 -17.82 10.90 14.90
C PRO A 11 -18.57 11.44 13.69
N ASN A 12 -19.65 12.20 13.92
CA ASN A 12 -20.49 12.73 12.83
C ASN A 12 -19.70 13.66 11.87
N ASP A 13 -18.52 14.12 12.29
CA ASP A 13 -17.71 15.08 11.54
C ASP A 13 -16.71 14.43 10.57
N ILE A 14 -16.64 13.09 10.49
CA ILE A 14 -15.69 12.40 9.59
C ILE A 14 -16.44 11.69 8.46
N SER A 15 -16.22 12.16 7.23
CA SER A 15 -16.70 11.49 6.01
C SER A 15 -15.72 10.39 5.61
N TYR A 16 -16.08 9.14 5.86
CA TYR A 16 -15.28 7.98 5.46
C TYR A 16 -15.47 7.64 3.98
N ILE A 17 -14.36 7.55 3.23
CA ILE A 17 -14.36 7.05 1.84
C ILE A 17 -14.75 5.56 1.81
N LEU A 18 -14.19 4.79 2.73
CA LEU A 18 -14.52 3.39 2.99
C LEU A 18 -15.07 3.28 4.40
N ARG A 19 -16.29 2.76 4.53
CA ARG A 19 -16.84 2.43 5.84
C ARG A 19 -16.02 1.30 6.48
N PRO A 20 -16.05 1.17 7.83
CA PRO A 20 -15.42 0.04 8.50
C PRO A 20 -15.88 -1.28 7.87
N LEU A 21 -14.91 -2.10 7.43
CA LEU A 21 -15.15 -3.34 6.73
C LEU A 21 -14.32 -4.46 7.36
N ASN A 22 -14.95 -5.62 7.50
CA ASN A 22 -14.28 -6.85 7.86
C ASN A 22 -13.61 -7.47 6.63
N ILE A 23 -12.31 -7.71 6.74
CA ILE A 23 -11.50 -8.30 5.68
C ILE A 23 -10.85 -9.56 6.22
N LYS A 24 -11.04 -10.69 5.52
CA LYS A 24 -10.28 -11.92 5.77
C LYS A 24 -9.41 -12.17 4.56
N ALA A 25 -8.10 -12.31 4.77
CA ALA A 25 -7.17 -12.59 3.69
C ALA A 25 -6.40 -13.87 3.97
N LYS A 26 -6.35 -14.78 3.00
CA LYS A 26 -5.49 -15.96 3.00
C LYS A 26 -4.41 -15.77 1.93
N MET A 27 -3.16 -15.71 2.37
CA MET A 27 -2.00 -15.55 1.50
C MET A 27 -1.17 -16.82 1.49
N ILE A 28 -0.83 -17.30 0.29
CA ILE A 28 0.13 -18.38 0.06
C ILE A 28 1.35 -17.76 -0.60
N LEU A 29 2.50 -17.88 0.07
CA LEU A 29 3.79 -17.41 -0.41
C LEU A 29 4.68 -18.59 -0.79
N VAL A 30 5.09 -18.66 -2.05
CA VAL A 30 6.08 -19.63 -2.51
C VAL A 30 7.43 -18.93 -2.60
N MET A 31 8.30 -19.14 -1.62
CA MET A 31 9.60 -18.43 -1.54
C MET A 31 10.59 -18.79 -2.66
N LYS A 32 10.42 -19.95 -3.31
CA LYS A 32 11.34 -20.44 -4.36
C LYS A 32 10.55 -20.99 -5.57
N PRO A 33 9.88 -20.14 -6.35
CA PRO A 33 9.01 -20.59 -7.45
C PRO A 33 9.80 -21.28 -8.58
N ARG A 34 11.08 -20.90 -8.76
CA ARG A 34 11.99 -21.49 -9.77
C ARG A 34 12.27 -22.97 -9.55
N GLN A 35 12.29 -23.44 -8.30
CA GLN A 35 12.55 -24.85 -7.98
C GLN A 35 11.38 -25.77 -8.34
N GLN A 36 10.18 -25.20 -8.55
CA GLN A 36 8.98 -25.92 -8.96
C GLN A 36 8.57 -25.56 -10.39
N GLU A 37 9.46 -24.98 -11.20
CA GLU A 37 9.17 -24.55 -12.58
C GLU A 37 7.93 -23.66 -12.68
N PHE A 38 7.65 -22.85 -11.65
CA PHE A 38 6.46 -21.99 -11.58
C PHE A 38 5.11 -22.74 -11.67
N LYS A 39 5.06 -24.03 -11.29
CA LYS A 39 3.80 -24.80 -11.22
C LYS A 39 2.74 -24.17 -10.30
N ARG A 40 3.16 -23.33 -9.35
CA ARG A 40 2.27 -22.53 -8.49
C ARG A 40 2.71 -21.07 -8.52
N PRO A 41 1.76 -20.12 -8.45
CA PRO A 41 2.08 -18.70 -8.40
C PRO A 41 2.94 -18.37 -7.16
N MET A 42 3.82 -17.38 -7.31
CA MET A 42 4.71 -16.94 -6.22
C MET A 42 3.94 -16.33 -5.05
N PHE A 43 2.86 -15.60 -5.36
CA PHE A 43 1.93 -15.03 -4.40
C PHE A 43 0.51 -15.39 -4.85
N ASP A 44 -0.24 -16.09 -4.00
CA ASP A 44 -1.68 -16.31 -4.17
C ASP A 44 -2.37 -15.70 -2.96
N ILE A 45 -3.23 -14.71 -3.21
CA ILE A 45 -3.96 -13.98 -2.17
C ILE A 45 -5.44 -14.16 -2.45
N LYS A 46 -6.15 -14.73 -1.49
CA LYS A 46 -7.61 -14.83 -1.48
C LYS A 46 -8.13 -13.88 -0.42
N VAL A 47 -9.00 -12.95 -0.82
CA VAL A 47 -9.59 -11.96 0.07
C VAL A 47 -11.09 -12.18 0.10
N ASP A 48 -11.63 -12.43 1.28
CA ASP A 48 -13.06 -12.50 1.54
C ASP A 48 -13.48 -11.19 2.23
N LEU A 49 -14.45 -10.53 1.61
CA LEU A 49 -14.95 -9.20 2.00
C LEU A 49 -16.46 -9.33 2.24
N ASP A 50 -16.93 -8.93 3.41
CA ASP A 50 -18.34 -9.10 3.78
C ASP A 50 -19.24 -8.08 3.05
N GLU A 51 -18.91 -6.77 3.11
CA GLU A 51 -19.65 -5.71 2.41
C GLU A 51 -18.76 -4.50 2.07
N ILE A 52 -18.61 -4.17 0.79
CA ILE A 52 -17.87 -2.98 0.37
C ILE A 52 -18.85 -1.84 0.06
N SER A 53 -18.80 -0.78 0.87
CA SER A 53 -19.52 0.47 0.63
C SER A 53 -18.53 1.62 0.44
N LEU A 54 -18.58 2.25 -0.73
CA LEU A 54 -17.76 3.40 -1.09
C LEU A 54 -18.62 4.66 -1.06
N ASN A 55 -18.17 5.71 -0.35
CA ASN A 55 -18.82 7.00 -0.34
C ASN A 55 -17.80 8.10 -0.62
N ILE A 56 -17.81 8.66 -1.83
CA ILE A 56 -16.85 9.68 -2.24
C ILE A 56 -17.56 11.02 -2.36
N ASN A 57 -17.09 12.00 -1.59
CA ASN A 57 -17.46 13.40 -1.79
C ASN A 57 -16.59 14.04 -2.89
N ARG A 58 -17.02 15.18 -3.44
CA ARG A 58 -16.31 15.89 -4.52
C ARG A 58 -14.86 16.22 -4.17
N ASP A 59 -14.60 16.74 -2.98
CA ASP A 59 -13.24 17.11 -2.56
C ASP A 59 -12.37 15.84 -2.39
N GLN A 60 -12.95 14.78 -1.81
CA GLN A 60 -12.29 13.48 -1.65
C GLN A 60 -11.98 12.81 -2.99
N TYR A 61 -12.79 13.07 -4.03
CA TYR A 61 -12.52 12.58 -5.38
C TYR A 61 -11.27 13.23 -5.97
N LEU A 62 -11.10 14.55 -5.77
CA LEU A 62 -9.90 15.26 -6.21
C LEU A 62 -8.66 14.73 -5.46
N ASP A 63 -8.77 14.56 -4.13
CA ASP A 63 -7.69 13.99 -3.34
C ASP A 63 -7.32 12.56 -3.78
N LEU A 64 -8.30 11.75 -4.22
CA LEU A 64 -8.05 10.41 -4.77
C LEU A 64 -7.31 10.45 -6.11
N LEU A 65 -7.59 11.44 -6.96
CA LEU A 65 -6.83 11.63 -8.19
C LEU A 65 -5.38 12.00 -7.88
N ASP A 66 -5.16 12.92 -6.94
CA ASP A 66 -3.83 13.30 -6.47
C ASP A 66 -3.09 12.10 -5.86
N LEU A 67 -3.80 11.25 -5.11
CA LEU A 67 -3.24 10.00 -4.57
C LEU A 67 -2.80 9.03 -5.68
N PHE A 68 -3.58 8.89 -6.75
CA PHE A 68 -3.21 8.04 -7.88
C PHE A 68 -2.00 8.57 -8.63
N GLU A 69 -1.93 9.87 -8.87
CA GLU A 69 -0.73 10.50 -9.44
C GLU A 69 0.50 10.29 -8.55
N PHE A 70 0.33 10.46 -7.23
CA PHE A 70 1.38 10.24 -6.26
C PHE A 70 1.85 8.77 -6.22
N GLN A 71 0.95 7.81 -6.34
CA GLN A 71 1.30 6.39 -6.40
C GLN A 71 2.18 6.09 -7.62
N ASP A 72 1.84 6.65 -8.78
CA ASP A 72 2.64 6.51 -10.00
C ASP A 72 4.01 7.16 -9.83
N TYR A 73 4.04 8.37 -9.25
CA TYR A 73 5.30 9.04 -8.90
C TYR A 73 6.16 8.21 -7.95
N LEU A 74 5.58 7.62 -6.90
CA LEU A 74 6.30 6.75 -5.97
C LEU A 74 6.82 5.48 -6.64
N SER A 75 6.03 4.87 -7.52
CA SER A 75 6.45 3.69 -8.30
C SER A 75 7.68 4.01 -9.14
N ILE A 76 7.69 5.15 -9.82
CA ILE A 76 8.84 5.64 -10.59
C ILE A 76 10.02 5.94 -9.67
N LYS A 77 9.81 6.75 -8.62
CA LYS A 77 10.86 7.13 -7.66
C LYS A 77 11.51 5.91 -7.01
N SER A 78 10.73 4.88 -6.67
CA SER A 78 11.22 3.65 -6.04
C SER A 78 12.31 2.95 -6.88
N LYS A 79 12.18 2.99 -8.21
CA LYS A 79 13.17 2.42 -9.15
C LYS A 79 14.51 3.16 -9.09
N TYR A 80 14.49 4.46 -8.81
CA TYR A 80 15.66 5.33 -8.82
C TYR A 80 16.32 5.55 -7.45
N ILE A 81 15.78 4.98 -6.36
CA ILE A 81 16.34 5.14 -4.99
C ILE A 81 17.85 4.82 -4.95
N LYS A 82 18.29 3.77 -5.66
CA LYS A 82 19.70 3.34 -5.70
C LYS A 82 20.64 4.38 -6.33
N TYR A 83 20.13 5.24 -7.19
CA TYR A 83 20.93 6.22 -7.94
C TYR A 83 20.95 7.59 -7.26
N GLN A 84 19.98 7.90 -6.38
CA GLN A 84 19.96 9.14 -5.62
C GLN A 84 21.08 9.21 -4.56
N ILE A 85 21.49 8.07 -3.99
CA ILE A 85 22.53 8.02 -2.94
C ILE A 85 23.92 8.36 -3.50
N LYS A 86 24.18 8.13 -4.79
CA LYS A 86 25.51 8.36 -5.40
C LYS A 86 25.84 9.83 -5.64
N ASN A 87 24.84 10.70 -5.71
CA ASN A 87 25.05 12.13 -6.01
C ASN A 87 25.25 12.98 -4.74
N GLY A 88 25.04 12.42 -3.54
CA GLY A 88 25.21 13.11 -2.26
C GLY A 88 26.38 12.62 -1.40
N ILE A 89 27.16 11.64 -1.88
CA ILE A 89 28.37 11.16 -1.19
C ILE A 89 29.57 11.44 -2.10
N GLU A 90 30.01 12.70 -2.11
CA GLU A 90 31.44 12.95 -2.31
C GLU A 90 32.20 12.09 -1.31
N LYS A 91 33.01 11.17 -1.83
CA LYS A 91 33.85 10.26 -1.04
C LYS A 91 34.85 11.07 -0.20
N LYS A 92 34.44 11.52 0.97
CA LYS A 92 35.37 11.79 2.07
C LYS A 92 35.84 10.46 2.65
N SER A 93 36.77 9.82 1.97
CA SER A 93 37.73 8.94 2.63
C SER A 93 39.10 9.22 2.04
N SER A 94 39.75 10.19 2.68
CA SER A 94 41.19 10.33 2.72
C SER A 94 41.84 8.96 2.84
N ARG A 95 42.51 8.47 1.79
CA ARG A 95 43.64 7.57 1.99
C ARG A 95 44.79 8.42 2.52
N LYS A 96 44.81 8.59 3.84
CA LYS A 96 46.01 9.00 4.58
C LYS A 96 46.87 7.75 4.77
N LYS A 97 48.11 7.89 4.31
CA LYS A 97 49.32 7.08 4.56
C LYS A 97 49.31 5.67 3.97
#